data_AF-A0AA39VPA0-F1
#
_entry.id   AF-A0AA39VPA0-F1
#
_cell.length_a   1.000
_cell.length_b   1.000
_cell.length_c   1.000
_cell.angle_alpha   90.00
_cell.angle_beta   90.00
_cell.angle_gamma   90.00
#
_symmetry.space_group_name_H-M   'P 1'
#
loop_
_entity.id
_entity.type
_entity.pdbx_description
1 polymer ?
#
loop_
_entity_poly.entity_id
_entity_poly.type
_entity_poly.pdbx_seq_one_letter_code
_entity_poly.pdbx_strand_id
1 'polypeptide(L)'
;MRCFPYCMKDEAKKWLLALPAGSLTTWEVVETKFFSRYYPAWKTREIRGNIATFEEELGKAFHETWDRYKSLLAQCPHHMFPFVLLVQWFYDGLTGLT
;
A
#
# COMPACT_ATOMS: atom_id res chain seq x y z
N MET A 1 -9.95 -23.34 1.26
CA MET A 1 -10.57 -22.03 0.89
C MET A 1 -11.86 -21.70 1.64
N ARG A 2 -12.42 -22.59 2.49
CA ARG A 2 -13.75 -22.40 3.11
C ARG A 2 -13.86 -21.13 3.98
N CYS A 3 -12.75 -20.68 4.56
CA CYS A 3 -12.73 -19.52 5.46
C CYS A 3 -12.54 -18.16 4.74
N PHE A 4 -12.05 -18.14 3.49
CA PHE A 4 -11.73 -16.89 2.79
C PHE A 4 -12.92 -15.91 2.67
N PRO A 5 -14.16 -16.35 2.38
CA PRO A 5 -15.32 -15.46 2.35
C PRO A 5 -15.65 -14.79 3.68
N TYR A 6 -15.27 -15.40 4.81
CA TYR A 6 -15.53 -14.85 6.15
C TYR A 6 -14.53 -13.77 6.54
N CYS A 7 -13.36 -13.73 5.90
CA CYS A 7 -12.37 -12.68 6.08
C CYS A 7 -12.74 -11.38 5.34
N MET A 8 -13.68 -11.43 4.39
CA MET A 8 -14.06 -10.29 3.56
C MET A 8 -15.18 -9.47 4.19
N LYS A 9 -15.10 -8.15 4.05
CA LYS A 9 -16.13 -7.18 4.46
C LYS A 9 -16.53 -6.29 3.29
N ASP A 10 -17.72 -5.71 3.38
CA ASP A 10 -18.22 -4.65 2.50
C ASP A 10 -18.00 -4.94 1.01
N GLU A 11 -17.30 -4.05 0.31
CA GLU A 11 -17.04 -4.13 -1.13
C GLU A 11 -16.24 -5.37 -1.53
N ALA A 12 -15.30 -5.82 -0.69
CA ALA A 12 -14.55 -7.04 -0.95
C ALA A 12 -15.46 -8.28 -0.90
N LYS A 13 -16.43 -8.31 0.03
CA LYS A 13 -17.40 -9.40 0.12
C LYS A 13 -18.39 -9.35 -1.04
N LYS A 14 -18.89 -8.17 -1.41
CA LYS A 14 -19.78 -8.00 -2.58
C LYS A 14 -19.10 -8.47 -3.87
N TRP A 15 -17.85 -8.09 -4.09
CA TRP A 15 -17.07 -8.56 -5.23
C TRP A 15 -16.93 -10.08 -5.25
N LEU A 16 -16.57 -10.69 -4.12
CA LEU A 16 -16.39 -12.13 -4.02
C LEU A 16 -17.68 -12.89 -4.37
N LEU A 17 -18.84 -12.40 -3.92
CA LEU A 17 -20.15 -12.98 -4.20
C LEU A 17 -20.64 -12.76 -5.64
N ALA A 18 -20.14 -11.72 -6.32
CA ALA A 18 -20.47 -11.42 -7.71
C ALA A 18 -19.68 -12.26 -8.74
N LEU A 19 -18.66 -13.01 -8.30
CA LEU A 19 -17.85 -13.84 -9.18
C LEU A 19 -18.62 -15.10 -9.63
N PRO A 20 -18.44 -15.56 -10.88
CA PRO A 20 -19.05 -16.81 -11.35
C PRO A 20 -18.66 -18.00 -10.49
N ALA A 21 -19.58 -18.95 -10.30
CA ALA A 21 -19.29 -20.22 -9.63
C ALA A 21 -18.11 -20.94 -10.31
N GLY A 22 -17.21 -21.51 -9.52
CA GLY A 22 -16.02 -22.20 -10.03
C GLY A 22 -14.92 -21.27 -10.58
N SER A 23 -15.04 -19.95 -10.48
CA SER A 23 -14.00 -19.02 -10.97
C SER A 23 -12.79 -18.84 -10.03
N LEU A 24 -12.86 -19.39 -8.82
CA LEU A 24 -11.84 -19.37 -7.76
C LEU A 24 -11.57 -20.82 -7.30
N THR A 25 -10.73 -21.54 -8.04
CA THR A 25 -10.50 -22.98 -7.86
C THR A 25 -9.32 -23.31 -6.94
N THR A 26 -8.31 -22.43 -6.89
CA THR A 26 -7.09 -22.61 -6.09
C THR A 26 -6.77 -21.34 -5.30
N TRP A 27 -5.92 -21.47 -4.27
CA TRP A 27 -5.43 -20.32 -3.50
C TRP A 27 -4.68 -19.32 -4.36
N GLU A 28 -3.83 -19.77 -5.27
CA GLU A 28 -3.10 -18.93 -6.21
C GLU A 28 -4.03 -18.07 -7.08
N VAL A 29 -5.15 -18.64 -7.56
CA VAL A 29 -6.14 -17.91 -8.36
C VAL A 29 -6.86 -16.86 -7.51
N VAL A 30 -7.22 -17.19 -6.26
CA VAL A 30 -7.82 -16.23 -5.32
C VAL A 30 -6.88 -15.09 -5.03
N GLU A 31 -5.65 -15.41 -4.66
CA GLU A 31 -4.60 -14.46 -4.31
C GLU A 31 -4.36 -13.49 -5.48
N THR A 32 -4.14 -14.03 -6.67
CA THR A 32 -3.88 -13.24 -7.88
C THR A 32 -5.05 -12.32 -8.23
N LYS A 33 -6.30 -12.82 -8.23
CA LYS A 33 -7.48 -12.00 -8.55
C LYS A 33 -7.78 -10.95 -7.48
N PHE A 34 -7.55 -11.29 -6.21
CA PHE A 34 -7.76 -10.35 -5.11
C PHE A 34 -6.75 -9.21 -5.17
N PHE A 35 -5.45 -9.53 -5.24
CA PHE A 35 -4.42 -8.50 -5.29
C PHE A 35 -4.48 -7.66 -6.56
N SER A 36 -4.71 -8.25 -7.73
CA SER A 36 -4.87 -7.47 -8.97
C SER A 36 -6.02 -6.45 -8.91
N ARG A 37 -7.09 -6.73 -8.16
CA ARG A 37 -8.21 -5.80 -7.98
C ARG A 37 -7.97 -4.75 -6.90
N TYR A 38 -7.51 -5.16 -5.72
CA TYR A 38 -7.46 -4.28 -4.54
C TYR A 38 -6.06 -3.72 -4.23
N TYR A 39 -5.01 -4.37 -4.73
CA TYR A 39 -3.62 -3.95 -4.54
C TYR A 39 -2.77 -4.12 -5.82
N PRO A 40 -3.15 -3.44 -6.91
CA PRO A 40 -2.47 -3.58 -8.19
C PRO A 40 -1.04 -3.04 -8.14
N ALA A 41 -0.17 -3.53 -9.02
CA ALA A 41 1.25 -3.16 -9.05
C ALA A 41 1.51 -1.66 -9.20
N TRP A 42 0.61 -0.92 -9.86
CA TRP A 42 0.73 0.54 -9.99
C TRP A 42 0.60 1.26 -8.64
N LYS A 43 -0.21 0.74 -7.71
CA LYS A 43 -0.37 1.31 -6.37
C LYS A 43 0.91 1.15 -5.55
N THR A 44 1.56 -0.01 -5.64
CA THR A 44 2.91 -0.20 -5.07
C THR A 44 3.92 0.77 -5.68
N ARG A 45 3.89 0.98 -7.01
CA ARG A 45 4.78 1.94 -7.68
C ARG A 45 4.54 3.37 -7.20
N GLU A 46 3.28 3.77 -7.10
CA GLU A 46 2.87 5.09 -6.63
C GLU A 46 3.35 5.35 -5.20
N ILE A 47 3.06 4.43 -4.26
CA ILE A 47 3.50 4.58 -2.86
C ILE A 47 5.03 4.62 -2.77
N ARG A 48 5.75 3.80 -3.54
CA ARG A 48 7.22 3.85 -3.59
C ARG A 48 7.73 5.19 -4.12
N GLY A 49 7.06 5.78 -5.10
CA GLY A 49 7.33 7.13 -5.57
C GLY A 49 7.15 8.15 -4.45
N ASN A 50 5.99 8.13 -3.79
CA ASN A 50 5.67 9.05 -2.69
C ASN A 50 6.62 8.94 -1.49
N ILE A 51 7.19 7.76 -1.24
CA ILE A 51 8.25 7.57 -0.24
C ILE A 51 9.54 8.28 -0.68
N ALA A 52 9.94 8.11 -1.95
CA ALA A 52 11.19 8.65 -2.48
C ALA A 52 11.15 10.15 -2.76
N THR A 53 9.97 10.69 -3.05
CA THR A 53 9.72 12.12 -3.32
C THR A 53 8.87 12.73 -2.21
N PHE A 54 9.07 12.28 -0.98
CA PHE A 54 8.33 12.83 0.17
C PHE A 54 8.72 14.29 0.37
N GLU A 55 7.73 15.15 0.59
CA GLU A 55 7.93 16.57 0.86
C GLU A 55 7.00 16.99 2.01
N GLU A 56 7.48 17.80 2.94
CA GLU A 56 6.66 18.33 4.03
C GLU A 56 5.52 19.22 3.54
N GLU A 57 4.36 19.12 4.18
CA GLU A 57 3.23 20.01 3.90
C GLU A 57 3.36 21.29 4.73
N LEU A 58 3.16 22.45 4.08
CA LEU A 58 3.25 23.75 4.74
C LEU A 58 2.31 23.83 5.95
N GLY A 59 2.87 24.22 7.11
CA GLY A 59 2.09 24.44 8.33
C GLY A 59 1.77 23.17 9.13
N LYS A 60 2.31 22.00 8.76
CA LYS A 60 2.24 20.79 9.59
C LYS A 60 3.30 20.80 10.69
N ALA A 61 2.96 20.21 11.83
CA ALA A 61 3.95 19.96 12.87
C ALA A 61 4.80 18.74 12.48
N PHE A 62 6.08 18.74 12.88
CA PHE A 62 7.03 17.66 12.59
C PHE A 62 6.48 16.26 12.90
N HIS A 63 5.76 16.09 14.00
CA HIS A 63 5.19 14.79 14.37
C HIS A 63 4.11 14.31 13.39
N GLU A 64 3.29 15.21 12.86
CA GLU A 64 2.29 14.89 11.83
C GLU A 64 2.99 14.50 10.52
N THR A 65 4.03 15.24 10.14
CA THR A 65 4.87 14.94 8.96
C THR A 65 5.51 13.56 9.10
N TRP A 66 6.06 13.23 10.27
CA TRP A 66 6.63 11.92 10.57
C TRP A 66 5.58 10.80 10.54
N ASP A 67 4.39 11.01 11.09
CA ASP A 67 3.31 10.03 11.07
C ASP A 67 2.83 9.74 9.64
N ARG A 68 2.77 10.76 8.77
CA ARG A 68 2.47 10.59 7.35
C ARG A 68 3.54 9.75 6.64
N TYR A 69 4.81 10.03 6.90
CA TYR A 69 5.90 9.24 6.30
C TYR A 69 5.85 7.77 6.74
N LYS A 70 5.68 7.50 8.04
CA LYS A 70 5.50 6.13 8.55
C LYS A 70 4.28 5.44 7.95
N SER A 71 3.19 6.16 7.72
CA SER A 71 1.99 5.62 7.06
C SER A 71 2.29 5.16 5.63
N LEU A 72 3.10 5.89 4.87
CA LEU A 72 3.53 5.46 3.53
C LEU A 72 4.36 4.16 3.58
N LEU A 73 5.29 4.06 4.54
CA LEU A 73 6.08 2.84 4.75
C LEU A 73 5.20 1.64 5.14
N ALA A 74 4.22 1.85 6.01
CA ALA A 74 3.29 0.81 6.45
C ALA A 74 2.36 0.32 5.33
N GLN A 75 2.01 1.19 4.38
CA GLN A 75 1.23 0.80 3.21
C GLN A 75 2.05 -0.05 2.24
N CYS A 76 3.37 0.17 2.14
CA CYS A 76 4.24 -0.61 1.26
C CYS A 76 5.38 -1.29 2.03
N PRO A 77 5.12 -2.26 2.94
CA PRO A 77 6.17 -2.90 3.74
C PRO A 77 7.20 -3.67 2.89
N HIS A 78 6.85 -4.00 1.65
CA HIS A 78 7.69 -4.61 0.63
C HIS A 78 8.35 -3.56 -0.29
N HIS A 79 8.64 -2.35 0.21
CA HIS A 79 9.23 -1.26 -0.59
C HIS A 79 10.67 -1.53 -1.03
N MET A 80 11.38 -2.49 -0.41
CA MET A 80 12.75 -2.93 -0.73
C MET A 80 13.82 -1.82 -0.70
N PHE A 81 13.55 -0.74 0.04
CA PHE A 81 14.48 0.38 0.18
C PHE A 81 15.39 0.17 1.40
N PRO A 82 16.71 0.40 1.28
CA PRO A 82 17.61 0.43 2.42
C PRO A 82 17.20 1.52 3.42
N PHE A 83 17.37 1.25 4.72
CA PHE A 83 17.04 2.19 5.79
C PHE A 83 17.70 3.57 5.61
N VAL A 84 18.95 3.60 5.13
CA VAL A 84 19.68 4.85 4.88
C VAL A 84 18.96 5.75 3.88
N LEU A 85 18.44 5.19 2.77
CA LEU A 85 17.68 5.98 1.80
C LEU A 85 16.36 6.48 2.37
N LEU A 86 15.70 5.69 3.22
CA LEU A 86 14.46 6.12 3.87
C LEU A 86 14.69 7.33 4.78
N VAL A 87 15.78 7.34 5.53
CA VAL A 87 16.14 8.47 6.40
C VAL A 87 16.53 9.68 5.56
N GLN A 88 17.31 9.47 4.50
CA GLN A 88 17.74 10.53 3.59
C GLN A 88 16.55 11.22 2.92
N TRP A 89 15.65 10.48 2.26
CA TRP A 89 14.49 11.08 1.60
C TRP A 89 13.54 11.79 2.55
N PHE A 90 13.39 11.28 3.78
CA PHE A 90 12.63 12.00 4.80
C PHE A 90 13.28 13.35 5.12
N TYR A 91 14.60 13.38 5.34
CA TYR A 91 15.33 14.61 5.66
C TYR A 91 15.33 15.60 4.48
N ASP A 92 15.56 15.12 3.26
CA ASP A 92 15.53 15.94 2.05
C ASP A 92 14.14 16.58 1.87
N GLY A 93 13.07 15.82 2.15
CA GLY A 93 11.69 16.29 2.11
C GLY A 93 11.31 17.33 3.16
N LEU A 94 12.00 17.36 4.31
CA LEU A 94 11.84 18.40 5.33
C LEU A 94 12.59 19.69 4.98
N THR A 95 13.66 19.57 4.18
CA THR A 95 14.57 20.68 3.85
C THR A 95 14.31 21.28 2.46
N GLY A 96 13.40 20.68 1.68
CA GLY A 96 13.08 21.10 0.32
C GLY A 96 14.19 20.80 -0.68
N LEU A 97 14.96 19.72 -0.44
CA LEU A 97 16.10 19.31 -1.27
C LEU A 97 15.76 18.22 -2.30
N THR A 98 14.48 17.80 -2.38
CA THR A 98 13.96 16.79 -3.31
C THR A 98 13.46 17.37 -4.62
#